data_AF-A0A1G3AN00-F1
#
_entry.id   AF-A0A1G3AN00-F1
#
_cell.length_a   1.000
_cell.length_b   1.000
_cell.length_c   1.000
_cell.angle_alpha   90.00
_cell.angle_beta   90.00
_cell.angle_gamma   90.00
#
_symmetry.space_group_name_H-M   'P 1'
#
loop_
_entity.id
_entity.type
_entity.pdbx_description
1 polymer ?
#
loop_
_entity_poly.entity_id
_entity_poly.type
_entity_poly.pdbx_seq_one_letter_code
_entity_poly.pdbx_strand_id
1 'polypeptide(L)'
;MNGYQRVFAIRHNASRFKRFLMDVCGNRELIYEGAFHLPYGTPVRPRAVPPAIPDRVAWAGRQQDAAPVLPGSFYSADIYHGAPPVLRGKAKYLRVIVLEPTTFTLGKKLQDVETLNGHPHMNVGPVVSVTCNDGIKRILGTVPIRSDGSVYFEAPPCKSLHFQLLDDRHRAVHTMRSFTNVMPGERRGCVGCHETHSIAPVSKRGLALEKPPTKIAPYPFGPDYSLGYQRDVQPVLDRYCGHCHQGQGEGRDKYDLTFRPSTDFGTFPEPYITLTLGKKRSLAGDFPGPCEGGIAGTILAEAHPWRPADYGVLAPMTRLSCASRLIELASSGKHYEVKADRESLLKLILWVDMLCPYRGEQEIRAMADPDPNHPLFKRSNYPPSDLTVEDVYAQSPYRPCMRTAPVVHRAYRQDEFPSVESRLPRDKSRQGRRDDRPECRKSIMSARH
;
A
#
# COMPACT_ATOMS: atom_id res chain seq x y z
N MET A 1 -2.01 -11.00 40.24
CA MET A 1 -2.76 -9.78 39.89
C MET A 1 -1.77 -8.64 39.67
N ASN A 2 -1.82 -8.05 38.47
CA ASN A 2 -1.51 -6.68 38.07
C ASN A 2 -0.18 -6.01 38.45
N GLY A 3 0.83 -6.18 37.59
CA GLY A 3 2.02 -5.33 37.48
C GLY A 3 2.06 -4.40 36.25
N TYR A 4 0.99 -4.30 35.46
CA TYR A 4 1.00 -3.66 34.13
C TYR A 4 0.18 -2.35 34.02
N GLN A 5 -0.12 -1.66 35.13
CA GLN A 5 -1.03 -0.50 35.12
C GLN A 5 -0.40 0.89 35.40
N ARG A 6 0.93 1.08 35.29
CA ARG A 6 1.56 2.38 35.62
C ARG A 6 2.47 2.99 34.55
N VAL A 7 2.03 3.05 33.28
CA VAL A 7 2.72 3.85 32.24
C VAL A 7 1.81 4.90 31.57
N PHE A 8 0.70 5.26 32.21
CA PHE A 8 0.04 6.53 31.92
C PHE A 8 0.20 7.42 33.15
N ALA A 9 1.43 7.92 33.33
CA ALA A 9 1.64 9.09 34.17
C ALA A 9 0.84 10.22 33.54
N ILE A 10 -0.34 10.47 34.11
CA ILE A 10 -1.18 11.62 33.77
C ILE A 10 -0.30 12.85 34.02
N ARG A 11 0.18 13.49 32.94
CA ARG A 11 0.81 14.81 33.03
C ARG A 11 -0.26 15.82 33.41
N HIS A 12 -0.61 15.88 34.68
CA HIS A 12 -1.56 16.85 35.23
C HIS A 12 -1.05 18.30 35.26
N ASN A 13 0.02 18.62 34.52
CA ASN A 13 0.45 19.99 34.22
C ASN A 13 1.16 20.04 32.86
N ALA A 14 0.50 19.59 31.80
CA ALA A 14 0.97 19.89 30.45
C ALA A 14 0.82 21.40 30.21
N SER A 15 1.93 22.15 30.26
CA SER A 15 1.96 23.55 29.85
C SER A 15 1.35 23.70 28.46
N ARG A 16 0.46 24.69 28.27
CA ARG A 16 -0.11 25.01 26.95
C ARG A 16 1.01 25.25 25.93
N PHE A 17 0.73 24.98 24.65
CA PHE A 17 1.66 25.31 23.57
C PHE A 17 1.73 26.83 23.43
N LYS A 18 2.91 27.41 23.68
CA LYS A 18 3.18 28.86 23.61
C LYS A 18 3.93 29.22 22.32
N ARG A 19 4.02 30.52 22.03
CA ARG A 19 4.82 31.04 20.91
C ARG A 19 6.19 31.46 21.37
N PHE A 20 7.21 30.91 20.74
CA PHE A 20 8.59 31.30 20.95
C PHE A 20 9.20 31.81 19.65
N LEU A 21 10.05 32.82 19.75
CA LEU A 21 11.06 33.13 18.76
C LEU A 21 12.21 32.16 19.02
N MET A 22 12.65 31.44 17.99
CA MET A 22 13.78 30.52 18.09
C MET A 22 14.86 30.97 17.11
N ASP A 23 16.09 31.07 17.60
CA ASP A 23 17.25 31.28 16.74
C ASP A 23 17.89 29.96 16.31
N VAL A 24 18.90 30.04 15.43
CA VAL A 24 19.62 28.89 14.89
C VAL A 24 20.51 28.19 15.93
N CYS A 25 20.80 28.83 17.06
CA CYS A 25 21.58 28.27 18.16
C CYS A 25 20.70 27.53 19.19
N GLY A 26 19.37 27.57 19.01
CA GLY A 26 18.41 26.93 19.90
C GLY A 26 17.98 27.79 21.09
N ASN A 27 18.35 29.09 21.11
CA ASN A 27 17.80 30.01 22.11
C ASN A 27 16.32 30.23 21.84
N ARG A 28 15.55 30.45 22.91
CA ARG A 28 14.10 30.62 22.85
C ARG A 28 13.67 31.84 23.64
N GLU A 29 12.99 32.75 22.97
CA GLU A 29 12.37 33.92 23.60
C GLU A 29 10.84 33.77 23.52
N LEU A 30 10.15 33.92 24.65
CA LEU A 30 8.68 33.82 24.68
C LEU A 30 8.08 35.06 24.00
N ILE A 31 7.39 34.85 22.88
CA ILE A 31 6.64 35.91 22.18
C ILE A 31 5.26 36.10 22.82
N TYR A 32 4.55 35.00 23.08
CA TYR A 32 3.18 35.07 23.56
C TYR A 32 2.71 33.76 24.20
N GLU A 33 2.00 33.89 25.33
CA GLU A 33 1.29 32.82 26.01
C GLU A 33 -0.22 33.08 25.91
N GLY A 34 -0.93 32.19 25.23
CA GLY A 34 -2.38 32.29 25.06
C GLY A 34 -3.17 31.59 26.15
N ALA A 35 -4.46 31.95 26.25
CA ALA A 35 -5.44 31.23 27.04
C ALA A 35 -5.69 29.78 26.53
N PHE A 36 -5.26 29.47 25.30
CA PHE A 36 -5.37 28.16 24.66
C PHE A 36 -4.04 27.75 24.01
N HIS A 37 -3.96 26.51 23.49
CA HIS A 37 -2.82 26.08 22.68
C HIS A 37 -2.69 26.94 21.42
N LEU A 38 -1.46 27.36 21.12
CA LEU A 38 -1.15 28.12 19.92
C LEU A 38 -0.25 27.30 18.98
N PRO A 39 -0.79 26.34 18.20
CA PRO A 39 -0.03 25.62 17.18
C PRO A 39 0.11 26.46 15.89
N TYR A 40 1.23 26.35 15.16
CA TYR A 40 1.50 26.98 13.83
C TYR A 40 1.49 28.52 13.72
N GLY A 41 2.60 29.17 14.07
CA GLY A 41 2.68 30.63 14.15
C GLY A 41 3.06 31.17 12.79
N THR A 42 2.18 31.96 12.17
CA THR A 42 2.44 32.50 10.83
C THR A 42 2.59 34.02 10.90
N PRO A 43 3.80 34.56 10.72
CA PRO A 43 4.00 36.00 10.65
C PRO A 43 3.21 36.61 9.50
N VAL A 44 2.50 37.70 9.78
CA VAL A 44 1.84 38.54 8.78
C VAL A 44 2.88 39.45 8.15
N ARG A 45 3.33 39.10 6.94
CA ARG A 45 4.28 39.89 6.16
C ARG A 45 4.01 39.72 4.67
N PRO A 46 4.36 40.71 3.83
CA PRO A 46 4.37 40.54 2.38
C PRO A 46 5.24 39.34 1.98
N ARG A 47 4.82 38.60 0.94
CA ARG A 47 5.57 37.46 0.37
C ARG A 47 5.58 37.57 -1.15
N ALA A 48 6.70 37.18 -1.77
CA ALA A 48 6.74 37.02 -3.22
C ALA A 48 5.78 35.92 -3.66
N VAL A 49 5.01 36.19 -4.71
CA VAL A 49 4.10 35.20 -5.31
C VAL A 49 4.95 34.21 -6.12
N PRO A 50 4.90 32.90 -5.83
CA PRO A 50 5.62 31.91 -6.63
C PRO A 50 5.14 31.89 -8.09
N PRO A 51 5.99 31.49 -9.05
CA PRO A 51 5.57 31.32 -10.44
C PRO A 51 4.38 30.36 -10.57
N ALA A 52 3.39 30.72 -11.39
CA ALA A 52 2.26 29.86 -11.69
C ALA A 52 2.67 28.77 -12.69
N ILE A 53 2.45 27.51 -12.35
CA ILE A 53 2.64 26.37 -13.26
C ILE A 53 1.29 26.07 -13.92
N PRO A 54 1.18 26.10 -15.27
CA PRO A 54 -0.07 25.78 -15.95
C PRO A 54 -0.50 24.33 -15.69
N ASP A 55 -1.79 24.13 -15.42
CA ASP A 55 -2.37 22.79 -15.36
C ASP A 55 -2.44 22.18 -16.76
N ARG A 56 -1.91 20.96 -16.91
CA ARG A 56 -1.90 20.19 -18.16
C ARG A 56 -2.71 18.90 -18.05
N VAL A 57 -3.38 18.69 -16.92
CA VAL A 57 -4.14 17.47 -16.66
C VAL A 57 -5.43 17.48 -17.46
N ALA A 58 -5.70 16.39 -18.15
CA ALA A 58 -6.96 16.17 -18.88
C ALA A 58 -8.06 15.69 -17.91
N TRP A 59 -8.49 16.56 -16.99
CA TRP A 59 -9.49 16.22 -15.97
C TRP A 59 -10.79 15.71 -16.60
N ALA A 60 -11.19 14.50 -16.23
CA ALA A 60 -12.42 13.87 -16.74
C ALA A 60 -13.72 14.50 -16.19
N GLY A 61 -13.63 15.41 -15.22
CA GLY A 61 -14.78 16.03 -14.58
C GLY A 61 -15.43 15.17 -13.50
N ARG A 62 -16.74 15.38 -13.26
CA ARG A 62 -17.55 14.59 -12.33
C ARG A 62 -17.90 13.25 -12.94
N GLN A 63 -17.90 12.17 -12.16
CA GLN A 63 -18.14 10.81 -12.65
C GLN A 63 -19.46 10.65 -13.43
N GLN A 64 -20.53 11.34 -13.00
CA GLN A 64 -21.85 11.33 -13.64
C GLN A 64 -21.87 11.96 -15.05
N ASP A 65 -20.98 12.91 -15.33
CA ASP A 65 -20.99 13.73 -16.54
C ASP A 65 -19.67 13.56 -17.34
N ALA A 66 -18.90 12.50 -17.03
CA ALA A 66 -17.48 12.46 -17.35
C ALA A 66 -17.18 12.17 -18.83
N ALA A 67 -16.17 12.87 -19.35
CA ALA A 67 -15.45 12.42 -20.52
C ALA A 67 -14.64 11.14 -20.21
N PRO A 68 -14.30 10.31 -21.21
CA PRO A 68 -13.40 9.18 -21.00
C PRO A 68 -12.09 9.61 -20.36
N VAL A 69 -11.68 8.91 -19.30
CA VAL A 69 -10.40 9.16 -18.63
C VAL A 69 -9.26 8.79 -19.57
N LEU A 70 -8.47 9.79 -19.98
CA LEU A 70 -7.28 9.55 -20.80
C LEU A 70 -6.20 8.81 -19.99
N PRO A 71 -5.54 7.78 -20.57
CA PRO A 71 -4.40 7.15 -19.91
C PRO A 71 -3.26 8.15 -19.71
N GLY A 72 -2.45 7.93 -18.69
CA GLY A 72 -1.12 8.54 -18.61
C GLY A 72 -0.09 7.63 -19.29
N SER A 73 1.16 8.08 -19.37
CA SER A 73 2.25 7.24 -19.88
C SER A 73 3.53 7.43 -19.10
N PHE A 74 4.27 6.33 -18.93
CA PHE A 74 5.60 6.31 -18.33
C PHE A 74 6.64 5.97 -19.37
N TYR A 75 7.80 6.63 -19.30
CA TYR A 75 8.94 6.28 -20.11
C TYR A 75 10.26 6.33 -19.34
N SER A 76 11.22 5.52 -19.76
CA SER A 76 12.61 5.61 -19.35
C SER A 76 13.52 5.23 -20.52
N ALA A 77 14.59 6.00 -20.72
CA ALA A 77 15.59 5.71 -21.75
C ALA A 77 16.56 4.59 -21.35
N ASP A 78 16.71 4.33 -20.05
CA ASP A 78 17.51 3.22 -19.50
C ASP A 78 17.06 2.91 -18.06
N ILE A 79 16.25 1.87 -17.90
CA ILE A 79 15.76 1.43 -16.59
C ILE A 79 16.87 1.04 -15.60
N TYR A 80 18.08 0.78 -16.08
CA TYR A 80 19.21 0.41 -15.24
C TYR A 80 20.06 1.62 -14.80
N HIS A 81 19.72 2.85 -15.19
CA HIS A 81 20.41 4.03 -14.68
C HIS A 81 20.35 4.08 -13.15
N GLY A 82 21.51 4.21 -12.50
CA GLY A 82 21.62 4.16 -11.03
C GLY A 82 21.39 2.78 -10.39
N ALA A 83 21.13 1.74 -11.20
CA ALA A 83 20.94 0.38 -10.69
C ALA A 83 22.28 -0.35 -10.48
N PRO A 84 22.37 -1.27 -9.49
CA PRO A 84 23.55 -2.11 -9.29
C PRO A 84 24.02 -2.81 -10.57
N PRO A 85 25.34 -2.89 -10.86
CA PRO A 85 25.86 -3.48 -12.10
C PRO A 85 25.37 -4.91 -12.37
N VAL A 86 25.14 -5.69 -11.31
CA VAL A 86 24.63 -7.07 -11.39
C VAL A 86 23.27 -7.17 -12.11
N LEU A 87 22.48 -6.10 -12.19
CA LEU A 87 21.18 -6.12 -12.87
C LEU A 87 21.27 -5.96 -14.38
N ARG A 88 22.37 -5.40 -14.90
CA ARG A 88 22.48 -4.99 -16.31
C ARG A 88 22.16 -6.15 -17.26
N GLY A 89 21.20 -5.92 -18.15
CA GLY A 89 20.77 -6.87 -19.18
C GLY A 89 19.90 -8.04 -18.71
N LYS A 90 19.66 -8.20 -17.40
CA LYS A 90 18.89 -9.31 -16.84
C LYS A 90 17.38 -9.15 -17.00
N ALA A 91 16.87 -7.93 -16.93
CA ALA A 91 15.44 -7.65 -17.04
C ALA A 91 14.98 -7.66 -18.51
N LYS A 92 13.89 -8.38 -18.78
CA LYS A 92 13.20 -8.50 -20.07
C LYS A 92 11.81 -7.86 -20.05
N TYR A 93 11.17 -7.82 -18.89
CA TYR A 93 9.86 -7.22 -18.70
C TYR A 93 9.82 -6.33 -17.48
N LEU A 94 8.94 -5.33 -17.51
CA LEU A 94 8.54 -4.53 -16.35
C LEU A 94 7.14 -5.00 -15.93
N ARG A 95 6.97 -5.51 -14.71
CA ARG A 95 5.66 -5.77 -14.13
C ARG A 95 5.07 -4.47 -13.62
N VAL A 96 3.78 -4.25 -13.89
CA VAL A 96 3.02 -3.12 -13.38
C VAL A 96 2.01 -3.61 -12.36
N ILE A 97 2.09 -3.07 -11.16
CA ILE A 97 1.28 -3.45 -10.00
C ILE A 97 0.55 -2.21 -9.49
N VAL A 98 -0.71 -2.35 -9.10
CA VAL A 98 -1.46 -1.33 -8.38
C VAL A 98 -1.57 -1.75 -6.93
N LEU A 99 -1.22 -0.86 -6.02
CA LEU A 99 -1.65 -0.97 -4.62
C LEU A 99 -3.03 -0.31 -4.51
N GLU A 100 -4.07 -1.11 -4.25
CA GLU A 100 -5.43 -0.58 -4.12
C GLU A 100 -5.57 0.23 -2.83
N PRO A 101 -6.28 1.37 -2.86
CA PRO A 101 -6.53 2.15 -1.67
C PRO A 101 -7.42 1.34 -0.73
N THR A 102 -7.01 1.27 0.53
CA THR A 102 -7.83 0.71 1.59
C THR A 102 -9.06 1.60 1.81
N THR A 103 -10.22 1.17 1.32
CA THR A 103 -11.52 1.82 1.57
C THR A 103 -12.33 1.12 2.66
N PHE A 104 -11.90 -0.07 3.08
CA PHE A 104 -12.47 -0.81 4.19
C PHE A 104 -11.89 -0.35 5.52
N THR A 105 -12.66 -0.52 6.60
CA THR A 105 -12.30 0.01 7.92
C THR A 105 -11.57 -1.00 8.80
N LEU A 106 -10.82 -0.48 9.77
CA LEU A 106 -9.96 -1.17 10.72
C LEU A 106 -10.76 -2.04 11.72
N GLY A 107 -11.39 -3.10 11.25
CA GLY A 107 -12.18 -4.01 12.09
C GLY A 107 -11.35 -4.99 12.94
N LYS A 108 -10.05 -4.74 13.13
CA LYS A 108 -9.08 -5.78 13.53
C LYS A 108 -9.37 -6.47 14.86
N LYS A 109 -10.06 -5.84 15.82
CA LYS A 109 -10.39 -6.51 17.09
C LYS A 109 -11.69 -7.33 17.05
N LEU A 110 -12.43 -7.31 15.94
CA LEU A 110 -13.86 -7.61 15.91
C LEU A 110 -14.28 -8.75 14.99
N GLN A 111 -13.52 -9.01 13.93
CA GLN A 111 -13.95 -9.91 12.86
C GLN A 111 -13.32 -11.30 12.93
N ASP A 112 -12.41 -11.51 13.88
CA ASP A 112 -11.85 -12.82 14.23
C ASP A 112 -12.34 -13.24 15.62
N VAL A 113 -13.63 -12.99 15.91
CA VAL A 113 -14.30 -13.37 17.17
C VAL A 113 -14.29 -14.88 17.41
N GLU A 114 -14.11 -15.68 16.36
CA GLU A 114 -13.97 -17.14 16.45
C GLU A 114 -12.53 -17.57 16.83
N THR A 115 -11.54 -16.69 16.68
CA THR A 115 -10.15 -16.94 17.09
C THR A 115 -9.72 -15.90 18.14
N LEU A 116 -10.25 -16.03 19.35
CA LEU A 116 -9.93 -15.16 20.50
C LEU A 116 -8.44 -15.09 20.87
N ASN A 117 -7.65 -16.07 20.44
CA ASN A 117 -6.18 -16.13 20.57
C ASN A 117 -5.44 -15.78 19.26
N GLY A 118 -6.15 -15.25 18.27
CA GLY A 118 -5.59 -14.83 17.00
C GLY A 118 -4.64 -13.65 17.21
N HIS A 119 -3.34 -13.92 17.16
CA HIS A 119 -2.33 -12.90 17.30
C HIS A 119 -2.56 -11.82 16.24
N PRO A 120 -2.76 -10.56 16.63
CA PRO A 120 -3.15 -9.49 15.74
C PRO A 120 -1.92 -9.09 14.93
N HIS A 121 -1.50 -9.92 14.00
CA HIS A 121 -0.44 -9.60 13.08
C HIS A 121 -0.91 -8.48 12.16
N MET A 122 -0.15 -7.37 12.20
CA MET A 122 -0.23 -6.15 11.39
C MET A 122 -1.16 -5.02 11.86
N ASN A 123 -0.60 -3.84 12.05
CA ASN A 123 -1.12 -2.59 12.62
C ASN A 123 -2.55 -2.10 12.28
N VAL A 124 -3.30 -2.75 11.39
CA VAL A 124 -4.60 -2.31 10.86
C VAL A 124 -5.32 -3.51 10.19
N GLY A 125 -6.63 -3.66 10.37
CA GLY A 125 -7.39 -4.84 9.89
C GLY A 125 -8.01 -4.68 8.49
N PRO A 126 -8.60 -5.75 7.92
CA PRO A 126 -8.31 -7.17 8.14
C PRO A 126 -6.90 -7.53 7.69
N VAL A 127 -6.42 -8.71 8.11
CA VAL A 127 -5.07 -9.12 7.73
C VAL A 127 -4.97 -9.60 6.29
N VAL A 128 -3.88 -9.24 5.62
CA VAL A 128 -3.63 -9.51 4.20
C VAL A 128 -2.38 -10.37 3.98
N SER A 129 -1.41 -10.40 4.90
CA SER A 129 -0.20 -11.23 4.82
C SER A 129 0.44 -11.39 6.21
N VAL A 130 1.17 -12.47 6.47
CA VAL A 130 1.98 -12.58 7.71
C VAL A 130 3.27 -11.76 7.64
N THR A 131 3.68 -11.35 6.43
CA THR A 131 4.98 -10.71 6.21
C THR A 131 4.98 -9.20 6.45
N CYS A 132 3.86 -8.53 6.15
CA CYS A 132 3.58 -7.09 6.35
C CYS A 132 2.17 -6.75 5.80
N ASN A 133 1.50 -5.73 6.34
CA ASN A 133 0.26 -5.19 5.75
C ASN A 133 0.53 -4.20 4.64
N ASP A 134 1.10 -4.70 3.54
CA ASP A 134 1.41 -3.88 2.39
C ASP A 134 0.24 -3.87 1.37
N GLY A 135 -0.98 -3.71 1.91
CA GLY A 135 -2.27 -3.59 1.22
C GLY A 135 -2.60 -4.68 0.19
N ILE A 136 -3.67 -4.43 -0.57
CA ILE A 136 -4.10 -5.33 -1.66
C ILE A 136 -3.35 -4.95 -2.94
N LYS A 137 -2.55 -5.87 -3.47
CA LYS A 137 -1.81 -5.70 -4.72
C LYS A 137 -2.56 -6.34 -5.88
N ARG A 138 -2.92 -5.53 -6.88
CA ARG A 138 -3.49 -5.95 -8.16
C ARG A 138 -2.41 -5.94 -9.23
N ILE A 139 -2.31 -7.01 -10.01
CA ILE A 139 -1.26 -7.17 -11.02
C ILE A 139 -1.85 -6.85 -12.39
N LEU A 140 -1.54 -5.68 -12.93
CA LEU A 140 -2.07 -5.24 -14.22
C LEU A 140 -1.49 -6.05 -15.39
N GLY A 141 -0.26 -6.51 -15.23
CA GLY A 141 0.45 -7.29 -16.24
C GLY A 141 1.90 -6.84 -16.42
N THR A 142 2.38 -6.96 -17.65
CA THR A 142 3.78 -6.65 -17.99
C THR A 142 3.91 -5.83 -19.25
N VAL A 143 5.01 -5.11 -19.38
CA VAL A 143 5.43 -4.43 -20.61
C VAL A 143 6.86 -4.83 -20.96
N PRO A 144 7.22 -4.93 -22.25
CA PRO A 144 8.56 -5.33 -22.66
C PRO A 144 9.59 -4.25 -22.38
N ILE A 145 10.76 -4.65 -21.89
CA ILE A 145 11.95 -3.80 -21.83
C ILE A 145 12.75 -4.04 -23.11
N ARG A 146 13.11 -2.98 -23.82
CA ARG A 146 13.90 -3.08 -25.06
C ARG A 146 15.34 -3.46 -24.74
N SER A 147 16.07 -3.93 -25.75
CA SER A 147 17.45 -4.40 -25.61
C SER A 147 18.43 -3.34 -25.08
N ASP A 148 18.13 -2.06 -25.30
CA ASP A 148 18.92 -0.91 -24.81
C ASP A 148 18.55 -0.48 -23.38
N GLY A 149 17.63 -1.20 -22.73
CA GLY A 149 17.11 -0.90 -21.39
C GLY A 149 15.94 0.08 -21.38
N SER A 150 15.46 0.56 -22.53
CA SER A 150 14.38 1.54 -22.58
C SER A 150 12.99 0.90 -22.43
N VAL A 151 12.04 1.67 -21.88
CA VAL A 151 10.63 1.29 -21.74
C VAL A 151 9.73 2.50 -21.99
N TYR A 152 8.57 2.29 -22.62
CA TYR A 152 7.55 3.32 -22.84
C TYR A 152 6.17 2.67 -22.91
N PHE A 153 5.28 3.01 -21.98
CA PHE A 153 3.98 2.34 -21.86
C PHE A 153 2.85 3.24 -21.33
N GLU A 154 1.62 2.87 -21.66
CA GLU A 154 0.39 3.49 -21.14
C GLU A 154 0.09 2.95 -19.74
N ALA A 155 -0.32 3.82 -18.82
CA ALA A 155 -0.65 3.45 -17.45
C ALA A 155 -1.98 4.07 -17.00
N PRO A 156 -2.74 3.39 -16.13
CA PRO A 156 -3.96 3.95 -15.58
C PRO A 156 -3.63 5.15 -14.70
N PRO A 157 -4.29 6.30 -14.90
CA PRO A 157 -4.01 7.49 -14.12
C PRO A 157 -4.61 7.39 -12.71
N CYS A 158 -4.11 8.23 -11.80
CA CYS A 158 -4.58 8.35 -10.42
C CYS A 158 -4.54 7.03 -9.61
N LYS A 159 -3.66 6.09 -9.99
CA LYS A 159 -3.40 4.83 -9.29
C LYS A 159 -2.00 4.83 -8.67
N SER A 160 -1.86 4.16 -7.53
CA SER A 160 -0.57 3.91 -6.87
C SER A 160 0.14 2.77 -7.60
N LEU A 161 1.04 3.10 -8.52
CA LEU A 161 1.72 2.15 -9.39
C LEU A 161 3.10 1.79 -8.83
N HIS A 162 3.36 0.50 -8.76
CA HIS A 162 4.63 -0.11 -8.39
C HIS A 162 5.17 -0.92 -9.55
N PHE A 163 6.51 -1.07 -9.59
CA PHE A 163 7.19 -1.77 -10.67
C PHE A 163 8.13 -2.86 -10.18
N GLN A 164 8.21 -3.96 -10.93
CA GLN A 164 9.24 -4.98 -10.76
C GLN A 164 9.93 -5.24 -12.09
N LEU A 165 11.26 -5.27 -12.07
CA LEU A 165 12.05 -5.76 -13.19
C LEU A 165 12.01 -7.28 -13.18
N LEU A 166 11.67 -7.89 -14.31
CA LEU A 166 11.51 -9.34 -14.43
C LEU A 166 12.52 -9.94 -15.40
N ASP A 167 13.04 -11.13 -15.10
CA ASP A 167 13.81 -11.94 -16.05
C ASP A 167 12.92 -12.55 -17.17
N ASP A 168 13.51 -13.37 -18.03
CA ASP A 168 12.83 -14.10 -19.11
C ASP A 168 11.82 -15.14 -18.61
N ARG A 169 11.93 -15.56 -17.36
CA ARG A 169 11.02 -16.48 -16.66
C ARG A 169 9.97 -15.75 -15.84
N HIS A 170 9.81 -14.43 -16.02
CA HIS A 170 8.90 -13.57 -15.28
C HIS A 170 9.16 -13.52 -13.75
N ARG A 171 10.38 -13.82 -13.29
CA ARG A 171 10.76 -13.71 -11.87
C ARG A 171 11.30 -12.32 -11.57
N ALA A 172 10.92 -11.73 -10.43
CA ALA A 172 11.42 -10.43 -10.03
C ALA A 172 12.93 -10.47 -9.75
N VAL A 173 13.71 -9.68 -10.49
CA VAL A 173 15.15 -9.45 -10.24
C VAL A 173 15.39 -8.18 -9.44
N HIS A 174 14.45 -7.23 -9.48
CA HIS A 174 14.49 -6.00 -8.71
C HIS A 174 13.07 -5.44 -8.51
N THR A 175 12.80 -4.85 -7.34
CA THR A 175 11.47 -4.36 -6.95
C THR A 175 11.57 -2.90 -6.51
N MET A 176 10.73 -2.04 -7.07
CA MET A 176 10.53 -0.68 -6.58
C MET A 176 9.77 -0.73 -5.24
N ARG A 177 10.37 -0.17 -4.18
CA ARG A 177 9.79 -0.14 -2.82
C ARG A 177 8.93 1.10 -2.52
N SER A 178 8.75 1.96 -3.51
CA SER A 178 7.86 3.13 -3.45
C SER A 178 6.79 2.99 -4.53
N PHE A 179 5.92 3.97 -4.63
CA PHE A 179 4.94 4.08 -5.71
C PHE A 179 5.15 5.35 -6.51
N THR A 180 4.58 5.36 -7.71
CA THR A 180 4.41 6.57 -8.52
C THR A 180 3.02 6.55 -9.13
N ASN A 181 2.61 7.65 -9.74
CA ASN A 181 1.33 7.80 -10.41
C ASN A 181 1.50 8.63 -11.68
N VAL A 182 0.45 8.71 -12.49
CA VAL A 182 0.32 9.69 -13.57
C VAL A 182 -1.08 10.30 -13.48
N MET A 183 -1.20 11.56 -13.86
CA MET A 183 -2.49 12.21 -14.04
C MET A 183 -3.07 11.89 -15.43
N PRO A 184 -4.39 12.06 -15.65
CA PRO A 184 -4.99 11.88 -16.97
C PRO A 184 -4.27 12.68 -18.06
N GLY A 185 -3.81 12.00 -19.11
CA GLY A 185 -3.03 12.59 -20.20
C GLY A 185 -1.56 12.96 -19.88
N GLU A 186 -1.09 12.71 -18.66
CA GLU A 186 0.30 13.02 -18.27
C GLU A 186 1.29 12.07 -18.95
N ARG A 187 2.43 12.61 -19.39
CA ARG A 187 3.61 11.84 -19.79
C ARG A 187 4.73 12.06 -18.78
N ARG A 188 5.05 11.02 -18.01
CA ARG A 188 6.05 11.07 -16.93
C ARG A 188 7.30 10.27 -17.29
N GLY A 189 8.47 10.91 -17.15
CA GLY A 189 9.77 10.27 -17.38
C GLY A 189 10.41 9.81 -16.08
N CYS A 190 11.05 8.63 -16.09
CA CYS A 190 11.90 8.13 -15.02
C CYS A 190 13.34 8.02 -15.53
N VAL A 191 14.32 8.53 -14.78
CA VAL A 191 15.74 8.46 -15.13
C VAL A 191 16.21 6.99 -15.17
N GLY A 192 15.84 6.23 -14.15
CA GLY A 192 15.99 4.78 -14.02
C GLY A 192 14.99 4.28 -12.98
N CYS A 193 14.95 2.96 -12.74
CA CYS A 193 14.01 2.36 -11.78
C CYS A 193 14.48 2.44 -10.31
N HIS A 194 15.49 3.26 -9.97
CA HIS A 194 16.10 3.34 -8.64
C HIS A 194 16.25 4.80 -8.15
N GLU A 195 16.28 5.00 -6.81
CA GLU A 195 16.14 6.24 -6.01
C GLU A 195 17.01 7.46 -6.43
N THR A 196 16.77 7.97 -7.63
CA THR A 196 17.42 9.18 -8.17
C THR A 196 16.35 10.24 -8.40
N HIS A 197 15.67 10.63 -7.32
CA HIS A 197 14.50 11.52 -7.37
C HIS A 197 14.84 13.01 -7.60
N SER A 198 16.13 13.33 -7.76
CA SER A 198 16.63 14.71 -7.90
C SER A 198 17.75 14.83 -8.93
N ILE A 199 17.81 13.95 -9.93
CA ILE A 199 18.87 13.96 -10.95
C ILE A 199 18.23 14.22 -12.32
N ALA A 200 18.88 15.07 -13.12
CA ALA A 200 18.48 15.27 -14.50
C ALA A 200 18.72 13.99 -15.32
N PRO A 201 17.79 13.59 -16.21
CA PRO A 201 18.01 12.44 -17.06
C PRO A 201 19.21 12.66 -17.99
N VAL A 202 19.98 11.61 -18.23
CA VAL A 202 20.96 11.62 -19.32
C VAL A 202 20.20 11.77 -20.64
N SER A 203 20.63 12.70 -21.49
CA SER A 203 20.09 12.85 -22.84
C SER A 203 20.49 11.64 -23.69
N LYS A 204 19.67 10.58 -23.61
CA LYS A 204 19.85 9.34 -24.36
C LYS A 204 18.55 9.03 -25.09
N ARG A 205 18.66 8.69 -26.37
CA ARG A 205 17.53 8.18 -27.17
C ARG A 205 17.31 6.70 -26.81
N GLY A 206 16.09 6.36 -26.39
CA GLY A 206 15.68 4.99 -26.10
C GLY A 206 14.85 4.37 -27.22
N LEU A 207 15.11 3.12 -27.60
CA LEU A 207 14.39 2.38 -28.64
C LEU A 207 12.89 2.26 -28.39
N ALA A 208 12.44 2.29 -27.13
CA ALA A 208 11.02 2.29 -26.77
C ALA A 208 10.31 3.59 -27.14
N LEU A 209 11.04 4.72 -27.16
CA LEU A 209 10.51 6.06 -27.42
C LEU A 209 10.27 6.34 -28.91
N GLU A 210 10.74 5.46 -29.79
CA GLU A 210 10.56 5.56 -31.25
C GLU A 210 9.18 5.12 -31.73
N LYS A 211 8.38 4.56 -30.82
CA LYS A 211 7.03 4.07 -31.08
C LYS A 211 6.05 4.70 -30.08
N PRO A 212 4.73 4.64 -30.38
CA PRO A 212 3.70 4.94 -29.39
C PRO A 212 3.86 4.08 -28.12
N PRO A 213 3.35 4.56 -26.97
CA PRO A 213 3.44 3.82 -25.71
C PRO A 213 2.80 2.44 -25.85
N THR A 214 3.47 1.42 -25.33
CA THR A 214 2.96 0.04 -25.35
C THR A 214 1.83 -0.14 -24.34
N LYS A 215 0.80 -0.91 -24.68
CA LYS A 215 -0.26 -1.29 -23.72
C LYS A 215 0.26 -2.36 -22.76
N ILE A 216 -0.21 -2.33 -21.52
CA ILE A 216 0.09 -3.38 -20.54
C ILE A 216 -0.52 -4.70 -21.01
N ALA A 217 0.30 -5.74 -21.14
CA ALA A 217 -0.17 -7.08 -21.47
C ALA A 217 -0.56 -7.80 -20.17
N PRO A 218 -1.85 -8.11 -19.95
CA PRO A 218 -2.30 -8.81 -18.76
C PRO A 218 -1.77 -10.24 -18.73
N TYR A 219 -1.70 -10.81 -17.53
CA TYR A 219 -1.48 -12.25 -17.37
C TYR A 219 -2.75 -13.04 -17.76
N PRO A 220 -2.68 -14.37 -17.92
CA PRO A 220 -3.82 -15.18 -18.40
C PRO A 220 -5.11 -15.06 -17.57
N PHE A 221 -5.00 -14.74 -16.28
CA PHE A 221 -6.12 -14.53 -15.36
C PHE A 221 -6.62 -13.07 -15.31
N GLY A 222 -6.19 -12.21 -16.23
CA GLY A 222 -6.72 -10.86 -16.44
C GLY A 222 -5.95 -9.72 -15.74
N PRO A 223 -6.30 -8.46 -16.04
CA PRO A 223 -5.64 -7.25 -15.51
C PRO A 223 -6.06 -6.89 -14.07
N ASP A 224 -7.13 -7.50 -13.57
CA ASP A 224 -7.80 -7.13 -12.33
C ASP A 224 -7.59 -8.13 -11.20
N TYR A 225 -6.46 -8.83 -11.25
CA TYR A 225 -6.22 -9.98 -10.38
C TYR A 225 -5.35 -9.62 -9.16
N SER A 226 -5.85 -9.94 -7.97
CA SER A 226 -5.11 -9.91 -6.71
C SER A 226 -5.07 -11.31 -6.10
N LEU A 227 -3.92 -11.78 -5.64
CA LEU A 227 -3.77 -13.16 -5.15
C LEU A 227 -4.37 -13.37 -3.75
N GLY A 228 -5.02 -14.51 -3.56
CA GLY A 228 -5.43 -15.07 -2.27
C GLY A 228 -4.83 -16.46 -2.11
N TYR A 229 -4.22 -16.75 -0.96
CA TYR A 229 -3.45 -17.99 -0.76
C TYR A 229 -4.31 -19.24 -0.95
N GLN A 230 -5.46 -19.30 -0.29
CA GLN A 230 -6.33 -20.49 -0.36
C GLN A 230 -6.95 -20.66 -1.75
N ARG A 231 -7.23 -19.57 -2.46
CA ARG A 231 -7.81 -19.62 -3.81
C ARG A 231 -6.78 -19.98 -4.88
N ASP A 232 -5.57 -19.45 -4.79
CA ASP A 232 -4.62 -19.44 -5.92
C ASP A 232 -3.35 -20.26 -5.69
N VAL A 233 -2.95 -20.48 -4.44
CA VAL A 233 -1.67 -21.13 -4.09
C VAL A 233 -1.90 -22.54 -3.59
N GLN A 234 -2.80 -22.73 -2.62
CA GLN A 234 -3.09 -24.05 -2.07
C GLN A 234 -3.46 -25.07 -3.16
N PRO A 235 -4.33 -24.76 -4.16
CA PRO A 235 -4.67 -25.72 -5.21
C PRO A 235 -3.48 -26.12 -6.10
N VAL A 236 -2.50 -25.22 -6.27
CA VAL A 236 -1.26 -25.54 -7.00
C VAL A 236 -0.42 -26.53 -6.17
N LEU A 237 -0.32 -26.31 -4.86
CA LEU A 237 0.38 -27.24 -3.97
C LEU A 237 -0.30 -28.60 -3.92
N ASP A 238 -1.63 -28.64 -3.81
CA ASP A 238 -2.39 -29.88 -3.77
C ASP A 238 -2.16 -30.71 -5.06
N ARG A 239 -2.18 -30.03 -6.21
CA ARG A 239 -2.00 -30.68 -7.52
C ARG A 239 -0.60 -31.23 -7.75
N TYR A 240 0.44 -30.46 -7.42
CA TYR A 240 1.82 -30.79 -7.80
C TYR A 240 2.66 -31.37 -6.67
N CYS A 241 2.30 -31.11 -5.42
CA CYS A 241 3.06 -31.51 -4.25
C CYS A 241 2.25 -32.41 -3.30
N GLY A 242 0.91 -32.33 -3.35
CA GLY A 242 0.00 -32.95 -2.39
C GLY A 242 0.14 -34.47 -2.29
N HIS A 243 0.36 -35.15 -3.43
CA HIS A 243 0.55 -36.61 -3.45
C HIS A 243 1.63 -37.10 -2.47
N CYS A 244 2.75 -36.38 -2.39
CA CYS A 244 3.85 -36.73 -1.49
C CYS A 244 3.73 -36.03 -0.13
N HIS A 245 3.19 -34.81 -0.08
CA HIS A 245 3.28 -33.93 1.09
C HIS A 245 1.99 -33.82 1.92
N GLN A 246 0.95 -34.60 1.61
CA GLN A 246 -0.33 -34.62 2.31
C GLN A 246 -0.80 -36.06 2.58
N GLY A 247 -1.80 -36.22 3.45
CA GLY A 247 -2.40 -37.52 3.75
C GLY A 247 -1.38 -38.53 4.28
N GLN A 248 -1.21 -39.63 3.56
CA GLN A 248 -0.23 -40.70 3.85
C GLN A 248 1.03 -40.63 2.96
N GLY A 249 1.24 -39.52 2.24
CA GLY A 249 2.42 -39.34 1.40
C GLY A 249 3.73 -39.27 2.20
N GLU A 250 4.77 -39.93 1.71
CA GLU A 250 6.07 -40.07 2.41
C GLU A 250 6.81 -38.73 2.64
N GLY A 251 6.52 -37.72 1.82
CA GLY A 251 7.08 -36.37 1.95
C GLY A 251 6.48 -35.56 3.10
N ARG A 252 5.32 -35.98 3.64
CA ARG A 252 4.56 -35.25 4.67
C ARG A 252 5.35 -35.06 5.96
N ASP A 253 6.06 -36.09 6.43
CA ASP A 253 6.86 -36.02 7.66
C ASP A 253 7.97 -34.96 7.56
N LYS A 254 8.58 -34.86 6.37
CA LYS A 254 9.61 -33.85 6.09
C LYS A 254 8.99 -32.46 5.95
N TYR A 255 7.87 -32.34 5.25
CA TYR A 255 7.20 -31.07 4.99
C TYR A 255 5.70 -31.28 4.72
N ASP A 256 4.83 -30.98 5.70
CA ASP A 256 3.39 -31.22 5.58
C ASP A 256 2.70 -30.04 4.90
N LEU A 257 2.14 -30.25 3.70
CA LEU A 257 1.43 -29.24 2.92
C LEU A 257 -0.10 -29.28 3.10
N THR A 258 -0.60 -30.03 4.07
CA THR A 258 -2.04 -30.16 4.34
C THR A 258 -2.60 -28.84 4.84
N PHE A 259 -3.64 -28.32 4.17
CA PHE A 259 -4.33 -27.12 4.63
C PHE A 259 -5.04 -27.37 5.97
N ARG A 260 -4.68 -26.61 7.01
CA ARG A 260 -5.23 -26.76 8.36
C ARG A 260 -4.98 -25.51 9.21
N PRO A 261 -5.70 -25.28 10.32
CA PRO A 261 -5.35 -24.22 11.25
C PRO A 261 -3.89 -24.32 11.72
N SER A 262 -3.21 -23.18 11.86
CA SER A 262 -1.91 -23.17 12.55
C SER A 262 -2.12 -23.26 14.06
N THR A 263 -1.12 -23.76 14.77
CA THR A 263 -1.14 -23.82 16.24
C THR A 263 -0.60 -22.55 16.89
N ASP A 264 0.08 -21.68 16.12
CA ASP A 264 0.95 -20.62 16.65
C ASP A 264 0.83 -19.26 15.93
N PHE A 265 0.07 -19.14 14.84
CA PHE A 265 -0.08 -17.88 14.08
C PHE A 265 -1.54 -17.50 13.80
N GLY A 266 -2.47 -17.98 14.64
CA GLY A 266 -3.86 -17.55 14.65
C GLY A 266 -4.58 -17.74 13.31
N THR A 267 -5.01 -16.65 12.70
CA THR A 267 -5.82 -16.63 11.47
C THR A 267 -5.09 -17.19 10.23
N PHE A 268 -3.76 -17.29 10.29
CA PHE A 268 -2.96 -17.82 9.20
C PHE A 268 -2.84 -19.35 9.31
N PRO A 269 -3.26 -20.11 8.27
CA PRO A 269 -3.24 -21.57 8.31
C PRO A 269 -1.85 -22.15 8.01
N GLU A 270 -1.70 -23.44 8.25
CA GLU A 270 -0.68 -24.25 7.59
C GLU A 270 -1.17 -24.69 6.20
N PRO A 271 -0.28 -24.88 5.21
CA PRO A 271 1.17 -24.68 5.26
C PRO A 271 1.61 -23.25 4.92
N TYR A 272 0.69 -22.27 4.85
CA TYR A 272 1.03 -20.86 4.54
C TYR A 272 2.14 -20.34 5.47
N ILE A 273 2.01 -20.59 6.77
CA ILE A 273 3.02 -20.19 7.77
C ILE A 273 4.32 -20.95 7.58
N THR A 274 4.31 -22.28 7.42
CA THR A 274 5.55 -23.02 7.21
C THR A 274 6.25 -22.62 5.90
N LEU A 275 5.52 -22.32 4.82
CA LEU A 275 6.08 -21.84 3.55
C LEU A 275 6.76 -20.47 3.69
N THR A 276 6.15 -19.56 4.45
CA THR A 276 6.62 -18.17 4.59
C THR A 276 7.69 -18.02 5.67
N LEU A 277 7.49 -18.61 6.85
CA LEU A 277 8.32 -18.44 8.04
C LEU A 277 9.21 -19.66 8.35
N GLY A 278 8.82 -20.86 7.92
CA GLY A 278 9.52 -22.11 8.22
C GLY A 278 9.02 -22.82 9.46
N LYS A 279 9.60 -23.98 9.79
CA LYS A 279 9.25 -24.76 11.01
C LYS A 279 9.87 -24.16 12.27
N LYS A 280 11.05 -23.55 12.17
CA LYS A 280 11.70 -22.83 13.28
C LYS A 280 11.26 -21.38 13.22
N ARG A 281 10.25 -21.03 13.99
CA ARG A 281 9.65 -19.69 13.99
C ARG A 281 9.21 -19.34 15.40
N SER A 282 9.04 -18.05 15.63
CA SER A 282 8.60 -17.53 16.92
C SER A 282 7.78 -16.27 16.71
N LEU A 283 7.05 -15.88 17.74
CA LEU A 283 6.36 -14.61 17.82
C LEU A 283 7.18 -13.60 18.62
N ALA A 284 7.14 -12.35 18.18
CA ALA A 284 7.68 -11.21 18.92
C ALA A 284 6.54 -10.19 19.10
N GLY A 285 5.72 -10.42 20.13
CA GLY A 285 4.45 -9.74 20.30
C GLY A 285 3.48 -10.11 19.17
N ASP A 286 3.03 -9.08 18.46
CA ASP A 286 2.08 -9.20 17.36
C ASP A 286 2.78 -9.29 15.98
N PHE A 287 4.04 -9.71 15.93
CA PHE A 287 4.81 -9.79 14.68
C PHE A 287 5.62 -11.09 14.62
N PRO A 288 6.01 -11.54 13.40
CA PRO A 288 7.00 -12.60 13.27
C PRO A 288 8.29 -12.23 14.03
N GLY A 289 8.73 -13.12 14.91
CA GLY A 289 10.03 -13.04 15.56
C GLY A 289 11.13 -13.66 14.69
N PRO A 290 12.22 -14.18 15.30
CA PRO A 290 13.17 -15.05 14.61
C PRO A 290 12.49 -16.22 13.88
N CYS A 291 12.75 -16.32 12.57
CA CYS A 291 12.20 -17.32 11.66
C CYS A 291 13.31 -17.91 10.78
N GLU A 292 13.30 -19.23 10.57
CA GLU A 292 14.27 -19.97 9.77
C GLU A 292 13.58 -21.12 9.01
N GLY A 293 13.94 -21.29 7.74
CA GLY A 293 13.53 -22.43 6.93
C GLY A 293 12.28 -22.21 6.08
N GLY A 294 11.72 -20.99 6.03
CA GLY A 294 10.68 -20.64 5.06
C GLY A 294 11.20 -20.75 3.63
N ILE A 295 10.53 -21.56 2.80
CA ILE A 295 10.99 -21.85 1.43
C ILE A 295 10.40 -20.93 0.35
N ALA A 296 9.40 -20.12 0.70
CA ALA A 296 8.83 -19.12 -0.21
C ALA A 296 9.87 -18.08 -0.64
N GLY A 297 10.85 -17.77 0.21
CA GLY A 297 11.89 -16.77 -0.10
C GLY A 297 11.39 -15.32 -0.05
N THR A 298 10.22 -15.08 0.54
CA THR A 298 9.63 -13.73 0.70
C THR A 298 10.49 -12.81 1.57
N ILE A 299 10.20 -11.51 1.54
CA ILE A 299 10.79 -10.52 2.42
C ILE A 299 9.89 -10.38 3.66
N LEU A 300 10.44 -10.62 4.84
CA LEU A 300 9.75 -10.39 6.12
C LEU A 300 9.95 -8.93 6.52
N ALA A 301 9.16 -8.04 5.93
CA ALA A 301 9.35 -6.61 6.08
C ALA A 301 9.07 -6.12 7.51
N GLU A 302 8.25 -6.84 8.30
CA GLU A 302 7.90 -6.49 9.69
C GLU A 302 8.41 -7.47 10.75
N ALA A 303 9.51 -8.19 10.48
CA ALA A 303 10.07 -9.12 11.45
C ALA A 303 10.78 -8.41 12.62
N HIS A 304 10.59 -8.92 13.83
CA HIS A 304 11.16 -8.39 15.08
C HIS A 304 12.24 -9.32 15.66
N PRO A 305 13.18 -8.78 16.46
CA PRO A 305 13.36 -7.36 16.77
C PRO A 305 13.92 -6.59 15.58
N TRP A 306 13.46 -5.36 15.39
CA TRP A 306 14.02 -4.45 14.40
C TRP A 306 15.45 -4.08 14.76
N ARG A 307 16.37 -4.22 13.82
CA ARG A 307 17.75 -3.74 13.93
C ARG A 307 17.96 -2.67 12.87
N PRO A 308 18.87 -1.70 13.08
CA PRO A 308 19.22 -0.70 12.06
C PRO A 308 19.56 -1.31 10.69
N ALA A 309 20.21 -2.50 10.68
CA ALA A 309 20.52 -3.23 9.46
C ALA A 309 19.28 -3.70 8.66
N ASP A 310 18.15 -3.93 9.33
CA ASP A 310 16.91 -4.40 8.70
C ASP A 310 16.22 -3.28 7.87
N TYR A 311 16.59 -2.00 8.09
CA TYR A 311 16.16 -0.87 7.26
C TYR A 311 16.98 -0.72 5.96
N GLY A 312 18.04 -1.51 5.79
CA GLY A 312 18.90 -1.47 4.62
C GLY A 312 18.18 -1.87 3.33
N VAL A 313 18.76 -1.47 2.19
CA VAL A 313 18.32 -1.94 0.87
C VAL A 313 18.84 -3.37 0.67
N LEU A 314 17.92 -4.31 0.43
CA LEU A 314 18.29 -5.69 0.11
C LEU A 314 18.98 -5.74 -1.26
N ALA A 315 20.11 -6.45 -1.33
CA ALA A 315 20.80 -6.65 -2.59
C ALA A 315 19.89 -7.37 -3.60
N PRO A 316 19.95 -7.00 -4.91
CA PRO A 316 19.13 -7.64 -5.93
C PRO A 316 19.29 -9.16 -5.95
N MET A 317 18.20 -9.83 -6.27
CA MET A 317 18.12 -11.29 -6.43
C MET A 317 18.46 -12.15 -5.19
N THR A 318 18.44 -11.57 -3.98
CA THR A 318 18.69 -12.32 -2.72
C THR A 318 17.41 -12.85 -2.03
N ARG A 319 16.25 -12.44 -2.54
CA ARG A 319 14.90 -12.76 -2.03
C ARG A 319 13.92 -12.80 -3.21
N LEU A 320 12.65 -13.11 -2.92
CA LEU A 320 11.55 -13.25 -3.85
C LEU A 320 11.74 -14.42 -4.84
N SER A 321 10.98 -14.46 -5.94
CA SER A 321 10.90 -15.63 -6.82
C SER A 321 12.23 -16.07 -7.44
N CYS A 322 13.18 -15.15 -7.65
CA CYS A 322 14.48 -15.49 -8.21
C CYS A 322 15.38 -16.29 -7.24
N ALA A 323 15.16 -16.16 -5.93
CA ALA A 323 15.91 -16.87 -4.88
C ALA A 323 15.03 -17.88 -4.11
N SER A 324 13.77 -18.04 -4.53
CA SER A 324 12.79 -18.88 -3.84
C SER A 324 13.04 -20.36 -4.09
N ARG A 325 13.26 -21.11 -3.02
CA ARG A 325 13.37 -22.57 -3.09
C ARG A 325 12.05 -23.20 -3.54
N LEU A 326 10.89 -22.65 -3.13
CA LEU A 326 9.59 -23.09 -3.61
C LEU A 326 9.49 -23.02 -5.14
N ILE A 327 9.91 -21.91 -5.74
CA ILE A 327 9.87 -21.73 -7.20
C ILE A 327 10.86 -22.67 -7.90
N GLU A 328 12.06 -22.87 -7.35
CA GLU A 328 13.03 -23.83 -7.90
C GLU A 328 12.48 -25.28 -7.87
N LEU A 329 11.88 -25.70 -6.75
CA LEU A 329 11.27 -27.02 -6.62
C LEU A 329 10.10 -27.21 -7.59
N ALA A 330 9.25 -26.19 -7.76
CA ALA A 330 8.09 -26.25 -8.63
C ALA A 330 8.43 -26.17 -10.13
N SER A 331 9.61 -25.67 -10.51
CA SER A 331 9.96 -25.41 -11.92
C SER A 331 11.06 -26.28 -12.50
N SER A 332 11.99 -26.78 -11.68
CA SER A 332 13.22 -27.39 -12.18
C SER A 332 13.05 -28.83 -12.69
N GLY A 333 12.07 -29.59 -12.17
CA GLY A 333 11.98 -31.04 -12.38
C GLY A 333 13.01 -31.86 -11.60
N LYS A 334 13.89 -31.22 -10.81
CA LYS A 334 14.90 -31.93 -10.01
C LYS A 334 14.32 -32.55 -8.75
N HIS A 335 13.15 -32.09 -8.33
CA HIS A 335 12.44 -32.62 -7.16
C HIS A 335 11.38 -33.62 -7.63
N TYR A 336 11.78 -34.89 -7.75
CA TYR A 336 10.89 -35.99 -8.14
C TYR A 336 10.09 -35.70 -9.43
N GLU A 337 10.79 -35.14 -10.44
CA GLU A 337 10.24 -34.82 -11.76
C GLU A 337 9.10 -33.78 -11.78
N VAL A 338 8.81 -33.15 -10.64
CA VAL A 338 7.76 -32.12 -10.53
C VAL A 338 8.11 -30.91 -11.38
N LYS A 339 7.23 -30.59 -12.34
CA LYS A 339 7.25 -29.37 -13.15
C LYS A 339 5.83 -28.83 -13.25
N ALA A 340 5.54 -27.76 -12.53
CA ALA A 340 4.26 -27.08 -12.61
C ALA A 340 4.03 -26.52 -14.02
N ASP A 341 2.78 -26.57 -14.47
CA ASP A 341 2.37 -25.89 -15.70
C ASP A 341 2.63 -24.37 -15.63
N ARG A 342 2.67 -23.73 -16.80
CA ARG A 342 3.02 -22.31 -16.93
C ARG A 342 2.16 -21.39 -16.06
N GLU A 343 0.85 -21.63 -15.98
CA GLU A 343 -0.05 -20.76 -15.22
C GLU A 343 0.11 -20.99 -13.72
N SER A 344 0.18 -22.25 -13.30
CA SER A 344 0.37 -22.65 -11.91
C SER A 344 1.71 -22.16 -11.36
N LEU A 345 2.80 -22.30 -12.12
CA LEU A 345 4.11 -21.75 -11.76
C LEU A 345 4.08 -20.22 -11.66
N LEU A 346 3.40 -19.55 -12.59
CA LEU A 346 3.25 -18.10 -12.56
C LEU A 346 2.49 -17.64 -11.30
N LYS A 347 1.43 -18.33 -10.87
CA LYS A 347 0.72 -18.01 -9.61
C LYS A 347 1.65 -18.10 -8.40
N LEU A 348 2.49 -19.14 -8.32
CA LEU A 348 3.49 -19.25 -7.25
C LEU A 348 4.52 -18.11 -7.30
N ILE A 349 5.05 -17.80 -8.49
CA ILE A 349 6.02 -16.69 -8.68
C ILE A 349 5.43 -15.38 -8.20
N LEU A 350 4.21 -15.07 -8.64
CA LEU A 350 3.53 -13.83 -8.28
C LEU A 350 3.19 -13.78 -6.80
N TRP A 351 2.78 -14.90 -6.20
CA TRP A 351 2.49 -14.95 -4.78
C TRP A 351 3.73 -14.61 -3.96
N VAL A 352 4.88 -15.20 -4.29
CA VAL A 352 6.16 -14.87 -3.66
C VAL A 352 6.54 -13.41 -3.89
N ASP A 353 6.47 -12.94 -5.14
CA ASP A 353 6.89 -11.58 -5.52
C ASP A 353 6.00 -10.48 -4.94
N MET A 354 4.76 -10.79 -4.57
CA MET A 354 3.80 -9.88 -3.93
C MET A 354 3.87 -9.90 -2.39
N LEU A 355 4.92 -10.51 -1.82
CA LEU A 355 5.11 -10.71 -0.39
C LEU A 355 4.10 -11.68 0.24
N CYS A 356 3.80 -12.76 -0.47
CA CYS A 356 2.97 -13.86 -0.01
C CYS A 356 1.61 -13.40 0.58
N PRO A 357 0.75 -12.69 -0.18
CA PRO A 357 -0.56 -12.32 0.32
C PRO A 357 -1.34 -13.57 0.74
N TYR A 358 -1.95 -13.50 1.91
CA TYR A 358 -2.92 -14.47 2.41
C TYR A 358 -4.30 -14.19 1.80
N ARG A 359 -4.74 -12.92 1.80
CA ARG A 359 -6.04 -12.48 1.29
C ARG A 359 -5.88 -11.44 0.18
N GLY A 360 -6.58 -11.64 -0.92
CA GLY A 360 -6.74 -10.66 -1.98
C GLY A 360 -8.05 -9.87 -1.82
N GLU A 361 -8.37 -9.07 -2.83
CA GLU A 361 -9.58 -8.23 -2.82
C GLU A 361 -10.87 -9.02 -2.66
N GLN A 362 -10.98 -10.18 -3.33
CA GLN A 362 -12.18 -11.01 -3.28
C GLN A 362 -12.45 -11.48 -1.85
N GLU A 363 -11.43 -11.95 -1.14
CA GLU A 363 -11.55 -12.42 0.23
C GLU A 363 -11.93 -11.27 1.16
N ILE A 364 -11.33 -10.09 0.98
CA ILE A 364 -11.65 -8.91 1.80
C ILE A 364 -13.07 -8.41 1.55
N ARG A 365 -13.52 -8.34 0.29
CA ARG A 365 -14.87 -7.87 -0.06
C ARG A 365 -15.97 -8.87 0.30
N ALA A 366 -15.63 -10.15 0.46
CA ALA A 366 -16.56 -11.16 0.95
C ALA A 366 -16.84 -11.05 2.46
N MET A 367 -15.98 -10.36 3.23
CA MET A 367 -16.15 -10.21 4.67
C MET A 367 -17.37 -9.34 4.99
N ALA A 368 -18.21 -9.83 5.90
CA ALA A 368 -19.33 -9.06 6.42
C ALA A 368 -18.85 -7.73 7.03
N ASP A 369 -19.69 -6.69 6.94
CA ASP A 369 -19.44 -5.46 7.67
C ASP A 369 -19.48 -5.75 9.19
N PRO A 370 -18.69 -5.05 10.02
CA PRO A 370 -18.75 -5.21 11.46
C PRO A 370 -20.17 -4.97 11.99
N ASP A 371 -20.61 -5.81 12.94
CA ASP A 371 -21.86 -5.60 13.67
C ASP A 371 -21.75 -4.29 14.48
N PRO A 372 -22.56 -3.26 14.17
CA PRO A 372 -22.51 -1.98 14.86
C PRO A 372 -22.86 -2.10 16.35
N ASN A 373 -23.52 -3.18 16.77
CA ASN A 373 -23.89 -3.42 18.16
C ASN A 373 -22.83 -4.19 18.96
N HIS A 374 -21.73 -4.61 18.31
CA HIS A 374 -20.69 -5.38 19.01
C HIS A 374 -20.14 -4.59 20.21
N PRO A 375 -19.89 -5.23 21.37
CA PRO A 375 -19.38 -4.57 22.58
C PRO A 375 -18.13 -3.67 22.41
N LEU A 376 -17.35 -3.83 21.34
CA LEU A 376 -16.17 -3.01 21.07
C LEU A 376 -16.55 -1.65 20.46
N PHE A 377 -17.72 -1.53 19.84
CA PHE A 377 -18.27 -0.27 19.36
C PHE A 377 -19.06 0.49 20.44
N LYS A 378 -19.34 -0.10 21.61
CA LYS A 378 -20.07 0.58 22.71
C LYS A 378 -19.35 1.83 23.23
N ARG A 379 -18.03 1.93 23.02
CA ARG A 379 -17.22 3.11 23.35
C ARG A 379 -16.83 3.91 22.10
N SER A 380 -17.28 3.51 20.92
CA SER A 380 -17.05 4.30 19.71
C SER A 380 -18.00 5.49 19.70
N ASN A 381 -17.60 6.64 19.14
CA ASN A 381 -18.55 7.73 18.80
C ASN A 381 -19.44 7.34 17.61
N TYR A 382 -19.92 6.10 17.59
CA TYR A 382 -20.84 5.60 16.61
C TYR A 382 -22.12 5.14 17.32
N PRO A 383 -23.23 5.93 17.26
CA PRO A 383 -23.34 7.28 16.71
C PRO A 383 -22.63 8.34 17.59
N PRO A 384 -22.31 9.54 17.06
CA PRO A 384 -21.49 10.52 17.76
C PRO A 384 -22.28 11.12 18.92
N SER A 385 -22.01 10.65 20.14
CA SER A 385 -22.71 11.12 21.33
C SER A 385 -21.79 11.48 22.49
N ASP A 386 -20.51 11.05 22.49
CA ASP A 386 -19.62 11.26 23.62
C ASP A 386 -18.18 11.69 23.23
N LEU A 387 -17.96 13.00 23.28
CA LEU A 387 -16.65 13.63 23.04
C LEU A 387 -15.60 13.30 24.12
N THR A 388 -15.96 12.58 25.18
CA THR A 388 -15.03 12.18 26.26
C THR A 388 -14.31 10.87 25.98
N VAL A 389 -14.64 10.15 24.90
CA VAL A 389 -13.99 8.87 24.60
C VAL A 389 -12.63 9.06 23.93
N GLU A 390 -11.57 8.67 24.63
CA GLU A 390 -10.16 8.75 24.21
C GLU A 390 -9.66 7.52 23.43
N ASP A 391 -10.53 6.54 23.12
CA ASP A 391 -10.13 5.37 22.32
C ASP A 391 -9.84 5.79 20.87
N VAL A 392 -8.68 5.41 20.34
CA VAL A 392 -8.24 5.73 18.97
C VAL A 392 -9.20 5.21 17.90
N TYR A 393 -9.98 4.18 18.19
CA TYR A 393 -11.01 3.66 17.28
C TYR A 393 -12.36 4.36 17.44
N ALA A 394 -12.56 5.10 18.54
CA ALA A 394 -13.79 5.81 18.82
C ALA A 394 -13.90 7.17 18.13
N GLN A 395 -12.84 7.68 17.50
CA GLN A 395 -12.84 8.99 16.85
C GLN A 395 -13.17 8.94 15.35
N SER A 396 -13.46 7.77 14.77
CA SER A 396 -13.88 7.68 13.37
C SER A 396 -15.31 8.23 13.20
N PRO A 397 -15.53 9.28 12.40
CA PRO A 397 -16.87 9.82 12.15
C PRO A 397 -17.73 8.93 11.23
N TYR A 398 -17.14 7.85 10.66
CA TYR A 398 -17.80 6.96 9.72
C TYR A 398 -17.96 5.54 10.27
N ARG A 399 -19.07 4.89 9.90
CA ARG A 399 -19.32 3.48 10.18
C ARG A 399 -18.23 2.62 9.55
N PRO A 400 -17.66 1.66 10.29
CA PRO A 400 -16.81 0.66 9.69
C PRO A 400 -17.52 -0.16 8.61
N CYS A 401 -16.95 -0.21 7.42
CA CYS A 401 -17.46 -1.03 6.31
C CYS A 401 -16.38 -1.98 5.79
N MET A 402 -16.78 -3.18 5.40
CA MET A 402 -15.99 -4.17 4.68
C MET A 402 -16.61 -4.39 3.30
N ARG A 403 -17.53 -5.34 3.16
CA ARG A 403 -18.27 -5.63 1.92
C ARG A 403 -18.95 -4.40 1.32
N THR A 404 -19.48 -3.49 2.15
CA THR A 404 -20.16 -2.28 1.67
C THR A 404 -19.24 -1.07 1.52
N ALA A 405 -17.93 -1.24 1.69
CA ALA A 405 -16.97 -0.16 1.48
C ALA A 405 -17.04 0.36 0.04
N PRO A 406 -17.17 1.69 -0.19
CA PRO A 406 -17.32 2.25 -1.52
C PRO A 406 -16.07 2.04 -2.36
N VAL A 407 -16.26 1.89 -3.67
CA VAL A 407 -15.18 1.92 -4.66
C VAL A 407 -14.97 3.37 -5.09
N VAL A 408 -13.79 3.92 -4.78
CA VAL A 408 -13.47 5.33 -5.06
C VAL A 408 -12.71 5.42 -6.39
N HIS A 409 -13.37 5.96 -7.42
CA HIS A 409 -12.77 6.17 -8.74
C HIS A 409 -11.99 7.48 -8.81
N ARG A 410 -10.76 7.49 -8.28
CA ARG A 410 -9.90 8.68 -8.13
C ARG A 410 -9.54 9.43 -9.43
N ALA A 411 -9.83 8.86 -10.59
CA ALA A 411 -9.70 9.55 -11.88
C ALA A 411 -10.78 10.63 -12.10
N TYR A 412 -11.91 10.53 -11.40
CA TYR A 412 -12.98 11.51 -11.43
C TYR A 412 -12.93 12.40 -10.21
N ARG A 413 -13.47 13.61 -10.36
CA ARG A 413 -13.70 14.53 -9.25
C ARG A 413 -14.63 13.86 -8.23
N GLN A 414 -14.11 13.67 -7.01
CA GLN A 414 -14.85 13.08 -5.89
C GLN A 414 -15.68 14.11 -5.10
N ASP A 415 -15.50 15.40 -5.39
CA ASP A 415 -16.18 16.47 -4.67
C ASP A 415 -17.38 16.99 -5.46
N GLU A 416 -18.58 16.91 -4.86
CA GLU A 416 -19.78 17.58 -5.35
C GLU A 416 -19.69 19.09 -5.13
N PHE A 417 -18.90 19.51 -4.15
CA PHE A 417 -18.76 20.90 -3.75
C PHE A 417 -17.82 21.67 -4.68
N PRO A 418 -18.20 22.87 -5.16
CA PRO A 418 -17.35 23.71 -6.01
C PRO A 418 -16.05 24.15 -5.32
N SER A 419 -16.04 24.30 -3.99
CA SER A 419 -14.87 24.70 -3.18
C SER A 419 -14.90 24.13 -1.75
N VAL A 420 -13.80 24.26 -0.99
CA VAL A 420 -13.75 23.88 0.43
C VAL A 420 -14.74 24.67 1.27
N GLU A 421 -14.95 25.96 0.97
CA GLU A 421 -15.93 26.82 1.64
C GLU A 421 -17.36 26.32 1.45
N SER A 422 -17.67 25.73 0.29
CA SER A 422 -18.98 25.16 0.05
C SER A 422 -19.27 23.89 0.86
N ARG A 423 -18.25 23.29 1.49
CA ARG A 423 -18.39 22.16 2.44
C ARG A 423 -18.78 22.60 3.85
N LEU A 424 -18.64 23.89 4.18
CA LEU A 424 -18.96 24.39 5.51
C LEU A 424 -20.50 24.46 5.70
N PRO A 425 -21.04 24.01 6.86
CA PRO A 425 -22.44 24.20 7.17
C PRO A 425 -22.81 25.67 7.02
N ARG A 426 -23.69 25.98 6.07
CA ARG A 426 -24.27 27.32 5.98
C ARG A 426 -25.30 27.42 7.09
N ASP A 427 -25.13 28.39 7.99
CA ASP A 427 -26.12 28.68 9.02
C ASP A 427 -27.52 28.73 8.41
N LYS A 428 -28.44 27.91 8.92
CA LYS A 428 -29.86 27.89 8.50
C LYS A 428 -30.52 29.26 8.65
N SER A 429 -29.98 30.15 9.47
CA SER A 429 -30.42 31.56 9.61
C SER A 429 -30.14 32.44 8.39
N ARG A 430 -29.35 31.96 7.40
CA ARG A 430 -29.06 32.69 6.15
C ARG A 430 -29.82 32.20 4.93
N GLN A 431 -30.52 31.06 4.99
CA GLN A 431 -31.26 30.50 3.85
C GLN A 431 -32.57 31.26 3.51
N GLY A 432 -32.97 32.23 4.33
CA GLY A 432 -34.14 33.10 4.09
C GLY A 432 -33.84 34.43 3.38
N ARG A 433 -32.58 34.76 3.04
CA ARG A 433 -32.27 35.97 2.27
C ARG A 433 -31.87 35.59 0.86
N ARG A 434 -32.86 35.49 -0.04
CA ARG A 434 -32.63 35.56 -1.48
C ARG A 434 -31.91 36.87 -1.82
N ASP A 435 -30.87 36.75 -2.64
CA ASP A 435 -30.41 37.66 -3.69
C ASP A 435 -30.90 39.12 -3.66
N ASP A 436 -30.44 39.91 -2.69
CA ASP A 436 -30.43 41.37 -2.79
C ASP A 436 -29.32 41.97 -1.91
N ARG A 437 -28.06 41.83 -2.34
CA ARG A 437 -27.03 42.80 -1.98
C ARG A 437 -26.23 43.17 -3.23
N PRO A 438 -26.10 44.47 -3.54
CA PRO A 438 -25.35 44.93 -4.70
C PRO A 438 -23.87 44.57 -4.54
N GLU A 439 -23.22 44.30 -5.68
CA GLU A 439 -21.78 44.11 -5.80
C GLU A 439 -21.02 45.15 -4.95
N CYS A 440 -20.34 44.70 -3.89
CA CYS A 440 -19.40 45.56 -3.19
C CYS A 440 -18.08 45.60 -3.97
N ARG A 441 -18.11 46.28 -5.11
CA ARG A 441 -16.92 46.86 -5.73
C ARG A 441 -16.48 48.07 -4.91
N LYS A 442 -15.22 48.03 -4.46
CA LYS A 442 -14.33 49.17 -4.11
C LYS A 442 -14.73 50.05 -2.91
N SER A 443 -13.86 50.08 -1.89
CA SER A 443 -13.07 51.28 -1.55
C SER A 443 -12.20 51.04 -0.31
N ILE A 444 -10.88 51.09 -0.48
CA ILE A 444 -9.98 51.52 0.59
C ILE A 444 -9.14 52.64 -0.02
N MET A 445 -9.66 53.86 0.10
CA MET A 445 -8.89 55.10 0.00
C MET A 445 -9.22 55.94 1.24
N SER A 446 -8.14 56.34 1.92
CA SER A 446 -7.97 57.47 2.86
C SER A 446 -8.90 57.65 4.06
N ALA A 447 -8.31 57.64 5.26
CA ALA A 447 -8.05 58.85 6.08
C ALA A 447 -7.32 58.40 7.37
N ARG A 448 -6.03 58.74 7.54
CA ARG A 448 -5.53 59.81 8.44
C ARG A 448 -6.24 59.84 9.80
N HIS A 449 -5.53 59.44 10.86
CA HIS A 449 -4.92 60.35 11.83
C HIS A 449 -3.51 59.85 12.15
#